data_AF-A0AAE3GXB1-F1
#
_entry.id   AF-A0AAE3GXB1-F1
#
_cell.length_a   1.000
_cell.length_b   1.000
_cell.length_c   1.000
_cell.angle_alpha   90.00
_cell.angle_beta   90.00
_cell.angle_gamma   90.00
#
_symmetry.space_group_name_H-M   'P 1'
#
loop_
_entity.id
_entity.type
_entity.pdbx_description
1 polymer ?
#
loop_
_entity_poly.entity_id
_entity_poly.type
_entity_poly.pdbx_seq_one_letter_code
_entity_poly.pdbx_strand_id
1 'polypeptide(L)' 'MSTESTPIKPAILITIIGESVLRDRLVKLLKSNGVTGYTITEAQGEGGHGRRMGDIAGYNTNIEIKTIVSLEVSDQIL' A
#
# COMPACT_ATOMS: atom_id res chain seq x y z
N MET A 1 17.65 -2.67 33.16
CA MET A 1 16.75 -2.53 32.00
C MET A 1 16.75 -3.85 31.27
N SER A 2 15.66 -4.61 31.37
CA SER A 2 15.52 -5.92 30.75
C SER A 2 15.58 -5.80 29.23
N THR A 3 16.60 -6.39 28.62
CA THR A 3 16.72 -6.60 27.18
C THR A 3 15.86 -7.80 26.76
N GLU A 4 14.54 -7.72 26.94
CA GLU A 4 13.66 -8.67 26.28
C GLU A 4 13.58 -8.28 24.80
N SER A 5 14.27 -9.05 23.96
CA SER A 5 14.12 -8.92 22.51
C SER A 5 12.69 -9.29 22.16
N THR A 6 11.90 -8.32 21.67
CA THR A 6 10.56 -8.58 21.15
C THR A 6 10.65 -9.72 20.12
N PRO A 7 9.84 -10.79 20.26
CA PRO A 7 9.91 -11.90 19.32
C PRO A 7 9.52 -11.42 17.93
N ILE A 8 10.41 -11.66 16.95
CA ILE A 8 10.15 -11.39 15.54
C ILE A 8 9.08 -12.37 15.07
N LYS A 9 7.97 -11.84 14.53
CA LYS A 9 6.92 -12.65 13.93
C LYS A 9 6.95 -12.48 12.41
N PRO A 10 6.71 -13.54 11.62
CA PRO A 10 6.52 -13.41 10.19
C PRO A 10 5.35 -12.47 9.86
N ALA A 11 5.50 -11.70 8.79
CA ALA A 11 4.48 -10.77 8.31
C ALA A 11 4.54 -10.67 6.78
N ILE A 12 3.45 -10.19 6.18
CA ILE A 12 3.34 -9.95 4.75
C ILE A 12 3.40 -8.44 4.49
N LEU A 13 4.21 -8.03 3.51
CA LEU A 13 4.22 -6.68 2.98
C LEU A 13 3.34 -6.62 1.73
N ILE A 14 2.18 -5.98 1.84
CA ILE A 14 1.31 -5.71 0.69
C ILE A 14 1.77 -4.40 0.06
N THR A 15 1.93 -4.39 -1.26
CA THR A 15 2.20 -3.20 -2.07
C THR A 15 1.10 -3.04 -3.11
N ILE A 16 0.37 -1.92 -3.04
CA ILE A 16 -0.72 -1.59 -3.97
C ILE A 16 -0.28 -0.37 -4.78
N ILE A 17 -0.27 -0.49 -6.11
CA ILE A 17 -0.03 0.62 -7.03
C ILE A 17 -1.32 0.91 -7.79
N GLY A 18 -1.77 2.16 -7.75
CA GLY A 18 -3.01 2.55 -8.43
C GLY A 18 -3.18 4.06 -8.51
N GLU A 19 -4.27 4.49 -9.15
CA GLU A 19 -4.55 5.91 -9.37
C GLU A 19 -4.78 6.64 -8.03
N SER A 20 -4.23 7.85 -7.91
CA SER A 20 -4.30 8.68 -6.70
C SER A 20 -5.73 9.02 -6.28
N VAL A 21 -6.67 9.05 -7.25
CA VAL A 21 -8.11 9.26 -7.01
C VAL A 21 -8.72 8.15 -6.14
N LEU A 22 -8.13 6.95 -6.14
CA LEU A 22 -8.60 5.81 -5.34
C LEU A 22 -8.05 5.81 -3.91
N ARG A 23 -7.17 6.75 -3.55
CA ARG A 23 -6.49 6.81 -2.24
C ARG A 23 -7.43 6.56 -1.07
N ASP A 24 -8.46 7.38 -0.93
CA ASP A 24 -9.34 7.31 0.24
C ASP A 24 -10.17 6.03 0.29
N ARG A 25 -10.54 5.49 -0.88
CA ARG A 25 -11.24 4.22 -1.00
C ARG A 25 -10.34 3.05 -0.59
N LEU A 26 -9.09 3.05 -1.05
CA LEU A 26 -8.09 2.04 -0.67
C LEU A 26 -7.77 2.12 0.83
N VAL A 27 -7.57 3.32 1.36
CA VAL A 27 -7.36 3.51 2.82
C VAL A 27 -8.55 3.00 3.62
N LYS A 28 -9.78 3.28 3.17
CA LYS A 28 -10.99 2.77 3.83
C LYS A 28 -11.06 1.25 3.79
N LEU A 29 -10.74 0.63 2.64
CA LEU A 29 -10.68 -0.82 2.48
C LEU A 29 -9.66 -1.46 3.44
N LEU A 30 -8.45 -0.90 3.54
CA LEU A 30 -7.43 -1.39 4.47
C LEU A 30 -7.93 -1.31 5.92
N LYS A 31 -8.47 -0.15 6.33
CA LYS A 31 -9.01 0.03 7.68
C LYS A 31 -10.17 -0.91 7.99
N SER A 32 -11.06 -1.19 7.04
CA SER A 32 -12.17 -2.14 7.25
C SER A 32 -11.71 -3.58 7.44
N ASN A 33 -10.52 -3.94 6.94
CA ASN A 33 -9.90 -5.26 7.13
C ASN A 33 -8.96 -5.31 8.35
N GLY A 34 -9.06 -4.35 9.28
CA GLY A 34 -8.28 -4.35 10.51
C GLY A 34 -6.81 -3.92 10.36
N VAL A 35 -6.43 -3.36 9.21
CA VAL A 35 -5.07 -2.82 9.01
C VAL A 35 -4.85 -1.62 9.92
N THR A 36 -3.79 -1.67 10.72
CA THR A 36 -3.48 -0.65 11.74
C THR A 36 -2.57 0.46 11.24
N GLY A 37 -1.85 0.26 10.14
CA GLY A 37 -0.94 1.23 9.57
C GLY A 37 -0.64 1.01 8.09
N TYR A 38 -0.31 2.08 7.38
CA TYR A 38 0.13 2.06 5.99
C TYR A 38 1.00 3.28 5.70
N THR A 39 1.82 3.17 4.66
CA THR A 39 2.64 4.26 4.10
C THR A 39 2.20 4.53 2.67
N ILE A 40 2.08 5.80 2.28
CA ILE A 40 1.75 6.21 0.92
C ILE A 40 2.88 7.05 0.34
N THR A 41 3.31 6.72 -0.87
CA THR A 41 4.27 7.51 -1.65
C THR A 41 3.72 7.76 -3.05
N GLU A 42 4.20 8.82 -3.70
CA GLU A 42 3.89 9.03 -5.11
C GLU A 42 4.60 7.99 -5.98
N ALA A 43 3.96 7.57 -7.06
CA ALA A 43 4.48 6.55 -7.96
C ALA A 43 4.36 7.00 -9.42
N GLN A 44 5.33 6.58 -10.25
CA GLN A 44 5.33 6.72 -11.70
C GLN A 44 5.70 5.38 -12.33
N GLY A 45 5.18 5.11 -13.53
CA GLY A 45 5.48 3.87 -14.22
C GLY A 45 4.64 3.68 -15.47
N GLU A 46 4.87 2.55 -16.13
CA GLU A 46 4.12 2.12 -17.31
C GLU A 46 3.66 0.67 -17.13
N GLY A 47 2.48 0.36 -17.65
CA GLY A 47 1.94 -0.99 -17.66
C GLY A 47 1.85 -1.54 -19.09
N GLY A 48 1.22 -2.70 -19.25
CA GLY A 48 1.04 -3.34 -20.56
C GLY A 48 0.27 -2.51 -21.60
N HIS A 49 -0.43 -1.44 -21.17
CA HIS A 49 -1.15 -0.50 -22.03
C HIS A 49 -0.39 0.83 -22.24
N GLY A 50 0.91 0.89 -21.90
CA GLY A 50 1.77 2.06 -22.05
C GLY A 50 1.75 3.03 -20.86
N ARG A 51 2.34 4.21 -21.06
CA ARG A 51 2.31 5.33 -20.11
C ARG A 51 0.96 6.02 -20.11
N ARG A 52 0.43 6.34 -18.92
CA ARG A 52 -0.78 7.14 -18.79
C ARG A 52 -0.48 8.59 -19.17
N MET A 53 -1.27 9.15 -20.09
CA MET A 53 -1.11 10.54 -20.58
C MET A 53 -1.40 11.62 -19.52
N GLY A 54 -1.88 11.25 -18.33
CA GLY A 54 -2.19 12.17 -17.23
C GLY A 54 -0.98 12.57 -16.38
N ASP A 55 0.19 11.97 -16.60
CA ASP A 55 1.45 12.37 -15.97
C ASP A 55 1.94 13.68 -16.60
N ILE A 56 1.24 14.76 -16.29
CA ILE A 56 1.75 16.13 -16.47
C ILE A 56 2.91 16.28 -15.50
N ALA A 57 4.01 16.89 -15.94
CA ALA A 57 5.16 17.18 -15.08
C ALA A 57 4.69 17.89 -13.80
N GLY A 58 4.82 17.23 -12.65
CA GLY A 58 4.42 17.76 -11.33
C GLY A 58 3.07 17.26 -10.79
N TYR A 59 2.32 16.45 -11.53
CA TYR A 59 1.11 15.77 -11.03
C TYR A 59 1.24 14.26 -11.21
N ASN A 60 1.60 13.57 -10.12
CA ASN A 60 1.63 12.11 -10.10
C ASN A 60 0.19 11.57 -10.05
N THR A 61 -0.20 10.87 -11.11
CA THR A 61 -1.53 10.26 -11.19
C THR A 61 -1.63 8.96 -10.40
N ASN A 62 -0.50 8.40 -9.96
CA ASN A 62 -0.44 7.15 -9.22
C ASN A 62 0.15 7.32 -7.83
N ILE A 63 -0.27 6.42 -6.93
CA ILE A 63 0.29 6.25 -5.59
C ILE A 63 0.71 4.79 -5.41
N GLU A 64 1.71 4.60 -4.56
CA GLU A 64 2.06 3.31 -3.97
C GLU A 64 1.61 3.33 -2.51
N ILE A 65 0.84 2.32 -2.09
CA ILE A 65 0.45 2.10 -0.70
C ILE A 65 1.12 0.82 -0.21
N LYS A 66 1.86 0.92 0.89
CA LYS A 66 2.50 -0.21 1.57
C LYS A 66 1.90 -0.44 2.95
N THR A 67 1.61 -1.70 3.29
CA THR A 67 1.17 -2.09 4.63
C THR A 67 1.76 -3.43 5.05
N ILE A 68 2.01 -3.60 6.35
CA ILE A 68 2.55 -4.83 6.95
C ILE A 68 1.43 -5.47 7.76
N VAL A 69 1.08 -6.71 7.42
CA VAL A 69 -0.06 -7.44 7.99
C VAL A 69 0.27 -8.91 8.25
N SER A 70 -0.63 -9.61 8.95
CA SER A 70 -0.58 -11.08 9.04
C SER A 70 -0.95 -11.72 7.71
N LEU A 71 -0.65 -13.01 7.54
CA LEU A 71 -1.08 -13.79 6.38
C LEU A 71 -2.61 -13.78 6.23
N GLU A 72 -3.35 -13.98 7.32
CA GLU A 72 -4.82 -13.98 7.32
C GLU A 72 -5.41 -12.66 6.80
N VAL A 73 -4.88 -11.52 7.23
CA VAL A 73 -5.34 -10.21 6.76
C VAL A 73 -4.93 -9.99 5.30
N SER A 74 -3.78 -10.52 4.87
CA SER A 74 -3.37 -10.47 3.46
C SER A 74 -4.34 -11.21 2.56
N ASP A 75 -4.78 -12.39 2.96
CA ASP A 75 -5.73 -13.21 2.18
C ASP A 75 -7.14 -12.58 2.11
N GLN A 76 -7.48 -11.66 3.02
CA GLN A 76 -8.74 -10.90 2.98
C GLN A 76 -8.68 -9.68 2.06
N ILE A 77 -7.47 -9.15 1.82
CA ILE A 77 -7.26 -7.93 1.02
C ILE A 77 -7.07 -8.26 -0.47
N LEU A 78 -6.42 -9.39 -0.78
CA LEU A 78 -6.09 -9.85 -2.14
C LEU A 78 -7.22 -10.66 -2.77
#